data_AF-A0A3A9ZQM5-F1
#
_entry.id   AF-A0A3A9ZQM5-F1
#
_cell.length_a   1.000
_cell.length_b   1.000
_cell.length_c   1.000
_cell.angle_alpha   90.00
_cell.angle_beta   90.00
_cell.angle_gamma   90.00
#
_symmetry.space_group_name_H-M   'P 1'
#
loop_
_entity.id
_entity.type
_entity.pdbx_description
1 polymer ?
#
loop_
_entity_poly.entity_id
_entity_poly.type
_entity_poly.pdbx_seq_one_letter_code
_entity_poly.pdbx_strand_id
1 'polypeptide(L)'
;MNALTAPTRILPALSAPDRRRDVRPLLDTATRTVAAALDRLDLCAHVPVWPADPMTENYHLPTIRAAAVQVALHARDDRCERCADRPHQMRAAARLAELWLELSRACIRYVTQPQRFPLRLTQRTAACLADFVSWVITGRPHFLLGQPA
;
A
#
# COMPACT_ATOMS: atom_id res chain seq x y z
N MET A 1 -23.06 36.45 32.97
CA MET A 1 -21.84 36.50 32.12
C MET A 1 -21.83 35.28 31.21
N ASN A 2 -22.42 35.39 30.00
CA ASN A 2 -22.30 34.36 28.97
C ASN A 2 -21.09 34.70 28.11
N ALA A 3 -19.92 34.24 28.52
CA ALA A 3 -18.76 34.24 27.64
C ALA A 3 -18.99 33.15 26.59
N LEU A 4 -19.37 33.59 25.40
CA LEU A 4 -19.36 32.81 24.17
C LEU A 4 -18.00 32.11 24.02
N THR A 5 -17.91 30.85 24.40
CA THR A 5 -16.90 29.91 23.90
C THR A 5 -17.24 29.60 22.45
N ALA A 6 -17.12 30.59 21.57
CA ALA A 6 -17.14 30.34 20.15
C ALA A 6 -15.96 29.42 19.82
N PRO A 7 -16.16 28.29 19.13
CA PRO A 7 -15.06 27.39 18.79
C PRO A 7 -14.01 28.18 18.00
N THR A 8 -12.78 28.18 18.50
CA THR A 8 -11.58 28.68 17.81
C THR A 8 -11.57 28.12 16.40
N ARG A 9 -11.76 29.00 15.40
CA ARG A 9 -11.63 28.78 13.94
C ARG A 9 -11.63 27.31 13.51
N ILE A 10 -12.77 26.85 13.00
CA ILE A 10 -12.82 25.60 12.23
C ILE A 10 -11.97 25.83 10.98
N LEU A 11 -10.78 25.23 10.92
CA LEU A 11 -9.97 25.21 9.70
C LEU A 11 -10.84 24.60 8.58
N PRO A 12 -10.87 25.20 7.38
CA PRO A 12 -11.63 24.64 6.28
C PRO A 12 -11.13 23.23 6.01
N ALA A 13 -12.05 22.26 6.04
CA ALA A 13 -11.72 20.91 5.63
C ALA A 13 -11.26 20.96 4.16
N LEU A 14 -10.11 20.33 3.86
CA LEU A 14 -9.59 20.23 2.49
C LEU A 14 -10.67 19.76 1.52
N SER A 15 -10.59 20.11 0.25
CA SER A 15 -11.49 19.54 -0.74
C SER A 15 -11.14 18.06 -1.01
N ALA A 16 -12.07 17.26 -1.56
CA ALA A 16 -11.75 15.89 -1.95
C ALA A 16 -10.63 15.82 -3.03
N PRO A 17 -10.57 16.72 -4.03
CA PRO A 17 -9.42 16.84 -4.93
C PRO A 17 -8.08 17.06 -4.20
N ASP A 18 -8.04 17.97 -3.22
CA ASP A 18 -6.80 18.23 -2.46
C ASP A 18 -6.38 17.00 -1.66
N ARG A 19 -7.32 16.32 -1.01
CA ARG A 19 -7.03 15.06 -0.31
C ARG A 19 -6.53 13.96 -1.23
N ARG A 20 -7.03 13.89 -2.48
CA ARG A 20 -6.51 12.94 -3.47
C ARG A 20 -5.07 13.26 -3.84
N ARG A 21 -4.71 14.55 -3.92
CA ARG A 21 -3.34 15.00 -4.16
C ARG A 21 -2.40 14.57 -3.03
N ASP A 22 -2.86 14.57 -1.78
CA ASP A 22 -2.05 14.13 -0.63
C ASP A 22 -1.71 12.64 -0.64
N VAL A 23 -2.64 11.78 -1.09
CA VAL A 23 -2.46 10.31 -1.05
C VAL A 23 -1.93 9.70 -2.35
N ARG A 24 -1.99 10.43 -3.47
CA ARG A 24 -1.48 9.95 -4.77
C ARG A 24 0.02 9.58 -4.71
N PRO A 25 0.92 10.41 -4.14
CA PRO A 25 2.33 10.04 -4.04
C PRO A 25 2.58 8.78 -3.20
N LEU A 26 1.77 8.55 -2.17
CA LEU A 26 1.87 7.36 -1.32
C LEU A 26 1.55 6.09 -2.13
N LEU A 27 0.47 6.12 -2.92
CA LEU A 27 0.07 5.00 -3.76
C LEU A 27 1.05 4.75 -4.90
N ASP A 28 1.55 5.81 -5.54
CA ASP A 28 2.54 5.71 -6.61
C ASP A 28 3.86 5.10 -6.11
N THR A 29 4.38 5.62 -4.99
CA THR A 29 5.60 5.11 -4.36
C THR A 29 5.43 3.65 -3.92
N ALA A 30 4.30 3.34 -3.26
CA ALA A 30 3.97 1.97 -2.85
C ALA A 30 3.90 1.01 -4.03
N THR A 31 3.30 1.42 -5.14
CA THR A 31 3.16 0.58 -6.34
C THR A 31 4.54 0.24 -6.93
N ARG A 32 5.41 1.23 -7.08
CA ARG A 32 6.77 1.04 -7.62
C ARG A 32 7.66 0.23 -6.69
N THR A 33 7.58 0.47 -5.39
CA THR A 33 8.38 -0.26 -4.40
C THR A 33 7.94 -1.72 -4.23
N VAL A 34 6.64 -2.00 -4.32
CA VAL A 34 6.14 -3.38 -4.39
C VAL A 34 6.60 -4.06 -5.68
N ALA A 35 6.53 -3.39 -6.83
CA ALA A 35 7.05 -3.95 -8.10
C ALA A 35 8.52 -4.38 -7.95
N ALA A 36 9.36 -3.48 -7.45
CA ALA A 36 10.77 -3.77 -7.21
C ALA A 36 10.99 -4.92 -6.21
N ALA A 37 10.14 -5.06 -5.20
CA ALA A 37 10.23 -6.16 -4.24
C ALA A 37 9.81 -7.50 -4.86
N LEU A 38 8.75 -7.53 -5.67
CA LEU A 38 8.30 -8.72 -6.38
C LEU A 38 9.36 -9.21 -7.38
N ASP A 39 10.03 -8.30 -8.10
CA ASP A 39 11.14 -8.63 -9.01
C ASP A 39 12.32 -9.29 -8.28
N ARG A 40 12.51 -9.00 -6.98
CA ARG A 40 13.57 -9.59 -6.15
C ARG A 40 13.23 -10.96 -5.59
N LEU A 41 11.95 -11.33 -5.55
CA LEU A 41 11.50 -12.57 -4.93
C LEU A 41 11.68 -13.82 -5.81
N ASP A 42 12.28 -13.71 -7.01
CA ASP A 42 12.48 -14.82 -7.97
C ASP A 42 11.21 -15.70 -8.10
N LEU A 43 10.07 -15.02 -8.32
CA LEU A 43 8.77 -15.66 -8.39
C LEU A 43 8.63 -16.50 -9.66
N CYS A 44 7.72 -17.47 -9.65
CA CYS A 44 7.47 -18.27 -10.84
C CYS A 44 6.90 -17.41 -11.99
N ALA A 45 7.10 -17.84 -13.23
CA ALA A 45 6.63 -17.12 -14.42
C ALA A 45 5.09 -17.02 -14.52
N HIS A 46 4.33 -17.78 -13.72
CA HIS A 46 2.87 -17.74 -13.69
C HIS A 46 2.32 -16.67 -12.75
N VAL A 47 3.17 -16.03 -11.93
CA VAL A 47 2.71 -14.94 -11.07
C VAL A 47 2.15 -13.81 -11.94
N PRO A 48 0.94 -13.32 -11.63
CA PRO A 48 0.34 -12.22 -12.37
C PRO A 48 1.25 -10.98 -12.41
N VAL A 49 1.28 -10.32 -13.56
CA VAL A 49 2.10 -9.12 -13.77
C VAL A 49 1.65 -8.01 -12.82
N TRP A 50 2.60 -7.46 -12.07
CA TRP A 50 2.38 -6.28 -11.25
C TRP A 50 2.61 -5.00 -12.09
N PRO A 51 1.68 -4.02 -12.09
CA PRO A 51 1.90 -2.77 -12.81
C PRO A 51 3.04 -1.97 -12.17
N ALA A 52 4.04 -1.60 -12.97
CA ALA A 52 5.18 -0.80 -12.50
C ALA A 52 5.14 0.66 -13.01
N ASP A 53 4.21 0.98 -13.93
CA ASP A 53 4.09 2.31 -14.51
C ASP A 53 3.64 3.35 -13.48
N PRO A 54 4.14 4.60 -13.57
CA PRO A 54 3.71 5.68 -12.69
C PRO A 54 2.20 5.93 -12.74
N MET A 55 1.58 6.19 -11.60
CA MET A 55 0.16 6.53 -11.52
C MET A 55 -0.12 7.92 -12.10
N THR A 56 -0.86 7.99 -13.22
CA THR A 56 -1.35 9.24 -13.83
C THR A 56 -2.70 9.68 -13.25
N GLU A 57 -3.09 10.95 -13.46
CA GLU A 57 -4.16 11.61 -12.67
C GLU A 57 -5.56 10.97 -12.72
N ASN A 58 -5.87 10.12 -13.70
CA ASN A 58 -7.22 9.59 -13.90
C ASN A 58 -7.34 8.08 -14.07
N TYR A 59 -6.25 7.31 -14.11
CA TYR A 59 -6.33 5.88 -14.40
C TYR A 59 -5.36 5.08 -13.52
N HIS A 60 -5.60 3.77 -13.43
CA HIS A 60 -4.77 2.73 -12.78
C HIS A 60 -5.13 2.27 -11.37
N LEU A 61 -5.85 3.00 -10.51
CA LEU A 61 -6.15 2.46 -9.17
C LEU A 61 -6.98 1.14 -9.22
N PRO A 62 -8.05 1.03 -10.03
CA PRO A 62 -8.77 -0.23 -10.20
C PRO A 62 -7.89 -1.35 -10.78
N THR A 63 -7.04 -1.02 -11.75
CA THR A 63 -6.12 -1.96 -12.40
C THR A 63 -5.09 -2.54 -11.43
N ILE A 64 -4.42 -1.67 -10.67
CA ILE A 64 -3.42 -2.11 -9.67
C ILE A 64 -4.10 -2.89 -8.54
N ARG A 65 -5.33 -2.51 -8.15
CA ARG A 65 -6.12 -3.32 -7.20
C ARG A 65 -6.44 -4.71 -7.74
N ALA A 66 -6.82 -4.82 -9.01
CA ALA A 66 -7.08 -6.12 -9.63
C ALA A 66 -5.81 -6.97 -9.65
N ALA A 67 -4.67 -6.40 -10.06
CA ALA A 67 -3.38 -7.07 -10.05
C ALA A 67 -2.98 -7.52 -8.63
N ALA A 68 -3.15 -6.66 -7.62
CA ALA A 68 -2.86 -7.02 -6.23
C ALA A 68 -3.73 -8.18 -5.73
N VAL A 69 -5.02 -8.19 -6.07
CA VAL A 69 -5.89 -9.34 -5.76
C VAL A 69 -5.42 -10.60 -6.46
N GLN A 70 -5.06 -10.52 -7.75
CA GLN A 70 -4.59 -11.67 -8.52
C GLN A 70 -3.28 -12.24 -7.96
N VAL A 71 -2.30 -11.39 -7.61
CA VAL A 71 -1.06 -11.82 -6.96
C VAL A 71 -1.34 -12.47 -5.60
N ALA A 72 -2.18 -11.86 -4.76
CA ALA A 72 -2.54 -12.41 -3.46
C ALA A 72 -3.25 -13.77 -3.58
N LEU A 73 -4.14 -13.94 -4.56
CA LEU A 73 -4.82 -15.21 -4.81
C LEU A 73 -3.86 -16.27 -5.35
N HIS A 74 -3.04 -15.92 -6.34
CA HIS A 74 -2.07 -16.85 -6.92
C HIS A 74 -1.05 -17.32 -5.88
N ALA A 75 -0.55 -16.41 -5.05
CA ALA A 75 0.42 -16.74 -4.01
C ALA A 75 -0.12 -17.62 -2.89
N ARG A 76 -1.44 -17.76 -2.77
CA ARG A 76 -2.13 -18.64 -1.82
C ARG A 76 -2.58 -19.95 -2.48
N ASP A 77 -2.44 -20.09 -3.79
CA ASP A 77 -2.85 -21.29 -4.50
C ASP A 77 -1.71 -22.31 -4.50
N ASP A 78 -1.93 -23.45 -3.85
CA ASP A 78 -0.93 -24.52 -3.70
C ASP A 78 -0.73 -25.35 -4.99
N ARG A 79 -1.42 -25.01 -6.08
CA ARG A 79 -1.43 -25.78 -7.34
C ARG A 79 -0.24 -25.54 -8.26
N CYS A 80 0.58 -24.54 -7.98
CA CYS A 80 1.76 -24.25 -8.77
C CYS A 80 2.92 -25.13 -8.30
N GLU A 81 3.24 -26.20 -9.06
CA GLU A 81 4.34 -27.13 -8.73
C GLU A 81 5.69 -26.40 -8.54
N ARG A 82 5.96 -25.37 -9.35
CA ARG A 82 7.17 -24.52 -9.20
C ARG A 82 7.15 -23.58 -7.99
N CYS A 83 5.97 -23.34 -7.43
CA CYS A 83 5.77 -22.53 -6.24
C CYS A 83 5.93 -23.37 -4.96
N ALA A 84 5.76 -24.69 -5.05
CA ALA A 84 5.98 -25.61 -3.93
C ALA A 84 7.41 -25.52 -3.37
N ASP A 85 8.41 -25.25 -4.23
CA ASP A 85 9.80 -25.09 -3.82
C ASP A 85 10.13 -23.70 -3.25
N ARG A 86 9.19 -22.73 -3.34
CA ARG A 86 9.40 -21.32 -2.93
C ARG A 86 8.26 -20.76 -2.04
N PRO A 87 7.85 -21.47 -0.96
CA PRO A 87 6.68 -21.07 -0.17
C PRO A 87 6.89 -19.74 0.58
N HIS A 88 8.13 -19.41 0.95
CA HIS A 88 8.43 -18.16 1.65
C HIS A 88 8.32 -16.94 0.73
N GLN A 89 8.81 -17.06 -0.50
CA GLN A 89 8.72 -16.01 -1.52
C GLN A 89 7.26 -15.76 -1.89
N MET A 90 6.45 -16.83 -2.03
CA MET A 90 5.02 -16.65 -2.29
C MET A 90 4.29 -16.00 -1.13
N ARG A 91 4.56 -16.38 0.13
CA ARG A 91 3.99 -15.70 1.30
C ARG A 91 4.39 -14.23 1.36
N ALA A 92 5.64 -13.89 1.02
CA ALA A 92 6.10 -12.51 0.95
C ALA A 92 5.36 -11.72 -0.15
N ALA A 93 5.18 -12.31 -1.34
CA ALA A 93 4.42 -11.71 -2.43
C ALA A 93 2.94 -11.48 -2.06
N ALA A 94 2.29 -12.46 -1.42
CA ALA A 94 0.93 -12.32 -0.89
C ALA A 94 0.85 -11.16 0.11
N ARG A 95 1.80 -11.08 1.03
CA ARG A 95 1.83 -10.04 2.06
C ARG A 95 2.06 -8.65 1.50
N LEU A 96 2.94 -8.50 0.50
CA LEU A 96 3.14 -7.24 -0.23
C LEU A 96 1.83 -6.77 -0.87
N ALA A 97 1.13 -7.67 -1.57
CA ALA A 97 -0.13 -7.36 -2.23
C ALA A 97 -1.23 -6.98 -1.23
N GLU A 98 -1.33 -7.68 -0.09
CA GLU A 98 -2.27 -7.36 0.99
C GLU A 98 -2.02 -5.99 1.61
N LEU A 99 -0.76 -5.68 1.95
CA LEU A 99 -0.38 -4.39 2.53
C LEU A 99 -0.65 -3.24 1.56
N TRP A 100 -0.42 -3.45 0.25
CA TRP A 100 -0.79 -2.47 -0.77
C TRP A 100 -2.32 -2.28 -0.84
N LEU A 101 -3.10 -3.36 -0.77
CA LEU A 101 -4.58 -3.28 -0.72
C LEU A 101 -5.07 -2.55 0.53
N GLU A 102 -4.45 -2.78 1.69
CA GLU A 102 -4.73 -2.06 2.93
C GLU A 102 -4.45 -0.56 2.78
N LEU A 103 -3.29 -0.18 2.21
CA LEU A 103 -2.97 1.20 1.90
C LEU A 103 -4.01 1.83 0.97
N SER A 104 -4.40 1.14 -0.10
CA SER A 104 -5.43 1.63 -1.04
C SER A 104 -6.75 1.92 -0.33
N ARG A 105 -7.16 1.07 0.61
CA ARG A 105 -8.38 1.25 1.42
C ARG A 105 -8.23 2.42 2.38
N ALA A 106 -7.08 2.58 3.03
CA ALA A 106 -6.79 3.71 3.91
C ALA A 106 -6.85 5.04 3.14
N CYS A 107 -6.25 5.12 1.94
CA CYS A 107 -6.32 6.29 1.07
C CYS A 107 -7.77 6.66 0.70
N ILE A 108 -8.58 5.68 0.29
CA ILE A 108 -10.00 5.91 -0.06
C ILE A 108 -10.79 6.42 1.16
N ARG A 109 -10.56 5.82 2.33
CA ARG A 109 -11.22 6.23 3.58
C ARG A 109 -10.83 7.64 4.00
N TYR A 110 -9.56 8.03 3.86
CA TYR A 110 -9.13 9.41 4.11
C TYR A 110 -9.83 10.40 3.17
N VAL A 111 -9.91 10.09 1.87
CA VAL A 111 -10.56 10.97 0.88
C VAL A 111 -12.06 11.12 1.14
N THR A 112 -12.75 10.03 1.50
CA THR A 112 -14.22 9.97 1.63
C THR A 112 -14.74 10.29 3.03
N GLN A 113 -13.96 9.98 4.07
CA GLN A 113 -14.34 10.08 5.48
C GLN A 113 -13.20 10.66 6.35
N PRO A 114 -12.67 11.85 6.02
CA PRO A 114 -11.45 12.40 6.65
C PRO A 114 -11.59 12.63 8.16
N GLN A 115 -12.80 12.88 8.66
CA GLN A 115 -13.06 13.05 10.09
C GLN A 115 -12.88 11.76 10.91
N ARG A 116 -13.01 10.59 10.26
CA ARG A 116 -12.85 9.27 10.88
C ARG A 116 -11.49 8.64 10.58
N PHE A 117 -10.92 8.97 9.43
CA PHE A 117 -9.67 8.39 8.95
C PHE A 117 -8.68 9.51 8.61
N PRO A 118 -7.87 9.98 9.57
CA PRO A 118 -6.92 11.05 9.33
C PRO A 118 -5.76 10.58 8.43
N LEU A 119 -5.12 11.54 7.74
CA LEU A 119 -3.98 11.28 6.84
C LEU A 119 -2.86 10.48 7.51
N ARG A 120 -2.63 10.70 8.81
CA ARG A 120 -1.63 9.99 9.61
C ARG A 120 -1.82 8.48 9.61
N LEU A 121 -3.06 7.97 9.52
CA LEU A 121 -3.30 6.53 9.39
C LEU A 121 -2.80 6.01 8.04
N THR A 122 -3.09 6.72 6.95
CA THR A 122 -2.61 6.39 5.61
C THR A 122 -1.08 6.40 5.55
N GLN A 123 -0.43 7.40 6.15
CA GLN A 123 1.02 7.50 6.24
C GLN A 123 1.64 6.35 7.04
N ARG A 124 1.02 5.93 8.15
CA ARG A 124 1.46 4.77 8.92
C ARG A 124 1.33 3.46 8.13
N THR A 125 0.23 3.27 7.41
CA THR A 125 0.07 2.09 6.54
C THR A 125 1.12 2.08 5.42
N ALA A 126 1.43 3.24 4.84
CA ALA A 126 2.51 3.36 3.85
C ALA A 126 3.88 3.04 4.45
N ALA A 127 4.17 3.49 5.68
CA ALA A 127 5.39 3.15 6.39
C ALA A 127 5.51 1.64 6.66
N CYS A 128 4.46 0.99 7.16
CA CYS A 128 4.45 -0.47 7.36
C CYS A 128 4.72 -1.24 6.06
N LEU A 129 4.17 -0.78 4.93
CA LEU A 129 4.45 -1.37 3.63
C LEU A 129 5.91 -1.17 3.23
N ALA A 130 6.45 0.05 3.40
CA ALA A 130 7.85 0.36 3.08
C ALA A 130 8.82 -0.45 3.94
N ASP A 131 8.54 -0.63 5.23
CA ASP A 131 9.30 -1.46 6.15
C ASP A 131 9.32 -2.93 5.70
N PHE A 132 8.15 -3.45 5.30
CA PHE A 132 8.05 -4.81 4.76
C PHE A 132 8.81 -4.97 3.44
N VAL A 133 8.72 -3.99 2.53
CA VAL A 133 9.50 -3.96 1.29
C VAL A 133 11.00 -3.97 1.58
N SER A 134 11.46 -3.12 2.50
CA SER A 134 12.87 -3.06 2.91
C SER A 134 13.35 -4.39 3.47
N TRP A 135 12.54 -5.04 4.30
CA TRP A 135 12.83 -6.39 4.79
C TRP A 135 12.89 -7.42 3.64
N VAL A 136 11.94 -7.42 2.71
CA VAL A 136 11.94 -8.33 1.56
C VAL A 136 13.21 -8.17 0.71
N ILE A 137 13.62 -6.93 0.45
CA ILE A 137 14.78 -6.63 -0.41
C ILE A 137 16.10 -6.96 0.29
N THR A 138 16.21 -6.69 1.60
CA THR A 138 17.49 -6.75 2.32
C THR A 138 17.66 -7.98 3.21
N GLY A 139 16.57 -8.67 3.55
CA GLY A 139 16.53 -9.74 4.55
C GLY A 139 16.75 -9.28 6.00
N ARG A 140 16.86 -7.97 6.27
CA ARG A 140 17.24 -7.47 7.61
C ARG A 140 16.01 -7.32 8.53
N PRO A 141 15.96 -8.00 9.69
CA PRO A 141 14.75 -8.05 10.51
C PRO A 141 14.42 -6.74 11.24
N HIS A 142 15.37 -5.82 11.41
CA HIS A 142 15.11 -4.53 12.09
C HIS A 142 14.06 -3.67 11.36
N PHE A 143 13.94 -3.81 10.04
CA PHE A 143 12.90 -3.13 9.28
C PHE A 143 11.49 -3.54 9.73
N LEU A 144 11.28 -4.81 10.10
CA LEU A 144 9.98 -5.28 10.63
C LEU A 144 9.64 -4.69 12.01
N LEU A 145 10.63 -4.12 12.71
CA LEU A 145 10.47 -3.45 14.00
C LEU A 145 10.20 -1.95 13.85
N GLY A 146 10.12 -1.43 12.61
CA GLY A 146 9.96 -0.01 12.33
C GLY A 146 11.19 0.82 12.71
N GLN A 147 12.38 0.20 12.70
CA GLN A 147 13.64 0.88 13.00
C GLN A 147 14.25 1.45 11.71
N PRO A 148 14.81 2.68 11.76
CA PRO A 148 15.48 3.27 10.61
C PRO A 148 16.73 2.46 10.23
N ALA A 149 17.07 2.51 8.94
CA ALA A 149 18.27 1.89 8.35
C ALA A 149 19.57 2.47 8.89
#